data_AF-A0A1S3E162-F1
#
_entry.id   AF-A0A1S3E162-F1
#
_cell.length_a   1.000
_cell.length_b   1.000
_cell.length_c   1.000
_cell.angle_alpha   90.00
_cell.angle_beta   90.00
_cell.angle_gamma   90.00
#
_symmetry.space_group_name_H-M   'P 1'
#
loop_
_entity.id
_entity.type
_entity.pdbx_description
1 polymer ?
#
loop_
_entity_poly.entity_id
_entity_poly.type
_entity_poly.pdbx_seq_one_letter_code
_entity_poly.pdbx_strand_id
1 'polypeptide(L)'
;MVCEENETDVDIGIPSVMLPQDAGETLEKYIHNKSTVSVQLYSPLRTTVDIAEVFLWLMAVGTILCASYWSAWTAREGAIEREKLLKDDSDEYLNNTDNAGSSGYLEISTVAAVLFVVIASCFLLMLYKLMASWFVEVLVVLFCIGGVEGLQTCLVALLSCFRWSQHAAQTYVKIPFFGAVSYLTLAVTPFCIAFAVLWGVKRHASFAWIGQDILGIALIITVLQIVHIPNLKVGTVLLSCAFLYDIFWVFVSKCWFHESVMIVVARGDKSGEDGIPMLLKIPRLYDPWGGYSVIGFGDIILPGLLVAFSLRYDWLVKRNLRSGYFLWAMGAYGLGLLVTYIALNLMDGHGQPALLYIVPFTLGTFLSLGKKRGELKILWTRGQPKMPCPHIQDDHQPMGQ
;
A
#
# COMPACT_ATOMS: atom_id res chain seq x y z
N MET A 1 -40.74 -6.75 -35.65
CA MET A 1 -41.04 -7.90 -34.77
C MET A 1 -42.39 -7.62 -34.14
N VAL A 2 -43.36 -8.52 -34.30
CA VAL A 2 -44.69 -8.41 -33.70
C VAL A 2 -44.63 -9.20 -32.40
N CYS A 3 -44.89 -8.55 -31.27
CA CYS A 3 -44.94 -9.20 -29.96
C CYS A 3 -46.38 -9.68 -29.72
N GLU A 4 -46.56 -10.89 -29.21
CA GLU A 4 -47.88 -11.39 -28.75
C GLU A 4 -48.09 -11.04 -27.26
N GLU A 5 -49.36 -10.86 -26.87
CA GLU A 5 -49.80 -10.23 -25.60
C GLU A 5 -49.37 -10.93 -24.29
N ASN A 6 -48.69 -12.10 -24.34
CA ASN A 6 -48.38 -12.93 -23.16
C ASN A 6 -46.89 -13.24 -22.91
N GLU A 7 -45.95 -12.62 -23.64
CA GLU A 7 -44.52 -12.72 -23.31
C GLU A 7 -44.11 -11.61 -22.32
N THR A 8 -43.96 -11.95 -21.04
CA THR A 8 -43.67 -10.98 -19.96
C THR A 8 -42.19 -10.66 -19.77
N ASP A 9 -41.28 -11.35 -20.46
CA ASP A 9 -39.85 -11.04 -20.47
C ASP A 9 -39.33 -11.16 -21.90
N VAL A 10 -39.35 -10.05 -22.63
CA VAL A 10 -38.62 -9.94 -23.89
C VAL A 10 -37.15 -9.75 -23.50
N ASP A 11 -36.35 -10.81 -23.60
CA ASP A 11 -34.91 -10.75 -23.43
C ASP A 11 -34.29 -10.01 -24.62
N ILE A 12 -34.38 -8.67 -24.60
CA ILE A 12 -33.84 -7.81 -25.65
C ILE A 12 -32.33 -7.71 -25.44
N GLY A 13 -31.59 -8.67 -25.97
CA GLY A 13 -30.16 -8.54 -26.15
C GLY A 13 -29.86 -7.50 -27.22
N ILE A 14 -29.67 -6.23 -26.83
CA ILE A 14 -29.19 -5.18 -27.75
C ILE A 14 -27.68 -5.39 -27.91
N PRO A 15 -27.19 -5.83 -29.08
CA PRO A 15 -25.75 -5.94 -29.30
C PRO A 15 -25.14 -4.55 -29.30
N SER A 16 -24.41 -4.21 -28.25
CA SER A 16 -23.64 -2.97 -28.15
C SER A 16 -22.23 -3.18 -28.69
N VAL A 17 -21.78 -2.30 -29.58
CA VAL A 17 -20.41 -2.31 -30.13
C VAL A 17 -19.76 -0.96 -29.85
N MET A 18 -18.53 -0.96 -29.34
CA MET A 18 -17.74 0.26 -29.20
C MET A 18 -17.09 0.62 -30.55
N LEU A 19 -17.22 1.88 -30.94
CA LEU A 19 -16.65 2.41 -32.17
C LEU A 19 -15.74 3.59 -31.82
N PRO A 20 -14.57 3.72 -32.45
CA PRO A 20 -13.81 4.97 -32.45
C PRO A 20 -14.69 6.14 -32.88
N GLN A 21 -14.49 7.31 -32.28
CA GLN A 21 -15.38 8.47 -32.49
C GLN A 21 -15.44 8.89 -33.97
N ASP A 22 -14.30 8.86 -34.65
CA ASP A 22 -14.15 9.12 -36.09
C ASP A 22 -14.89 8.10 -36.96
N ALA A 23 -14.83 6.81 -36.60
CA ALA A 23 -15.60 5.77 -37.26
C ALA A 23 -17.11 5.94 -37.01
N GLY A 24 -17.50 6.37 -35.80
CA GLY A 24 -18.88 6.69 -35.44
C GLY A 24 -19.45 7.84 -36.27
N GLU A 25 -18.72 8.95 -36.38
CA GLU A 25 -19.13 10.09 -37.21
C GLU A 25 -19.24 9.72 -38.69
N THR A 26 -18.33 8.88 -39.17
CA THR A 26 -18.33 8.39 -40.55
C THR A 26 -19.54 7.50 -40.81
N LEU A 27 -19.85 6.60 -39.88
CA LEU A 27 -21.01 5.72 -39.92
C LEU A 27 -22.32 6.54 -39.92
N GLU A 28 -22.42 7.55 -39.05
CA GLU A 28 -23.59 8.45 -38.98
C GLU A 28 -23.80 9.20 -40.30
N LYS A 29 -22.73 9.73 -40.90
CA LYS A 29 -22.78 10.40 -42.22
C LYS A 29 -23.27 9.46 -43.33
N TYR A 30 -22.81 8.22 -43.38
CA TYR A 30 -23.24 7.26 -44.40
C TYR A 30 -24.70 6.80 -44.21
N ILE A 31 -25.15 6.65 -42.96
CA ILE A 31 -26.55 6.34 -42.63
C ILE A 31 -27.47 7.49 -43.10
N HIS A 32 -27.10 8.74 -42.81
CA HIS A 32 -27.87 9.91 -43.26
C HIS A 32 -27.96 10.01 -44.79
N ASN A 33 -26.90 9.62 -45.50
CA ASN A 33 -26.87 9.61 -46.97
C ASN A 33 -27.53 8.38 -47.62
N LYS A 34 -28.23 7.53 -46.85
CA LYS A 34 -28.88 6.28 -47.32
C LYS A 34 -27.93 5.36 -48.11
N SER A 35 -26.65 5.39 -47.77
CA SER A 35 -25.64 4.54 -48.41
C SER A 35 -25.68 3.14 -47.80
N THR A 36 -25.40 2.10 -48.59
CA THR A 36 -25.21 0.74 -48.05
C THR A 36 -23.90 0.68 -47.28
N VAL A 37 -23.97 0.49 -45.95
CA VAL A 37 -22.78 0.38 -45.09
C VAL A 37 -22.53 -1.08 -44.70
N SER A 38 -21.33 -1.58 -44.98
CA SER A 38 -20.86 -2.87 -44.46
C SER A 38 -19.94 -2.64 -43.26
N VAL A 39 -20.26 -3.25 -42.12
CA VAL A 39 -19.45 -3.17 -40.89
C VAL A 39 -18.78 -4.51 -40.64
N GLN A 40 -17.46 -4.50 -40.43
CA GLN A 40 -16.71 -5.68 -40.01
C GLN A 40 -16.40 -5.57 -38.51
N LEU A 41 -16.86 -6.55 -37.74
CA LEU A 41 -16.55 -6.63 -36.32
C LEU A 41 -15.14 -7.18 -36.16
N TYR A 42 -14.30 -6.42 -35.46
CA TYR A 42 -12.97 -6.83 -35.05
C TYR A 42 -12.87 -6.68 -33.54
N SER A 43 -12.50 -7.74 -32.85
CA SER A 43 -12.10 -7.67 -31.44
C SER A 43 -10.58 -7.64 -31.40
N PRO A 44 -9.96 -6.49 -31.04
CA PRO A 44 -8.52 -6.43 -30.87
C PRO A 44 -8.05 -7.47 -29.85
N LEU A 45 -7.00 -8.22 -30.20
CA LEU A 45 -6.32 -9.08 -29.25
C LEU A 45 -5.70 -8.18 -28.16
N ARG A 46 -6.00 -8.48 -26.90
CA ARG A 46 -5.33 -7.81 -25.79
C ARG A 46 -3.86 -8.19 -25.78
N THR A 47 -2.99 -7.21 -25.58
CA THR A 47 -1.57 -7.46 -25.34
C THR A 47 -1.42 -8.25 -24.06
N THR A 48 -0.56 -9.27 -24.08
CA THR A 48 -0.38 -10.17 -22.94
C THR A 48 0.43 -9.55 -21.80
N VAL A 49 1.15 -8.46 -22.04
CA VAL A 49 1.92 -7.73 -21.02
C VAL A 49 1.84 -6.25 -21.34
N ASP A 50 1.39 -5.44 -20.38
CA ASP A 50 1.39 -3.97 -20.49
C ASP A 50 2.62 -3.38 -19.78
N ILE A 51 3.24 -2.36 -20.38
CA ILE A 51 4.32 -1.59 -19.77
C ILE A 51 3.85 -0.93 -18.46
N ALA A 52 2.56 -0.61 -18.35
CA ALA A 52 1.96 -0.09 -17.12
C ALA A 52 2.21 -0.99 -15.90
N GLU A 53 2.20 -2.31 -16.07
CA GLU A 53 2.46 -3.28 -14.98
C GLU A 53 3.91 -3.24 -14.51
N VAL A 54 4.86 -3.01 -15.43
CA VAL A 54 6.28 -2.85 -15.10
C VAL A 54 6.49 -1.59 -14.27
N PHE A 55 5.83 -0.48 -14.64
CA PHE A 55 5.91 0.76 -13.86
C PHE A 55 5.26 0.60 -12.48
N LEU A 56 4.10 -0.05 -12.38
CA LEU A 56 3.47 -0.35 -11.09
C LEU A 56 4.35 -1.24 -10.22
N TRP A 57 4.99 -2.25 -10.81
CA TRP A 57 5.95 -3.10 -10.12
C TRP A 57 7.13 -2.29 -9.57
N LEU A 58 7.73 -1.43 -10.40
CA LEU A 58 8.83 -0.54 -10.00
C LEU A 58 8.40 0.43 -8.89
N MET A 59 7.22 1.03 -9.00
CA MET A 59 6.67 1.94 -8.00
C MET A 59 6.44 1.23 -6.67
N ALA A 60 5.86 0.04 -6.68
CA ALA A 60 5.58 -0.71 -5.45
C ALA A 60 6.88 -1.15 -4.74
N VAL A 61 7.85 -1.68 -5.49
CA VAL A 61 9.17 -2.06 -4.97
C VAL A 61 9.93 -0.84 -4.46
N GLY A 62 9.96 0.24 -5.24
CA GLY A 62 10.61 1.50 -4.87
C GLY A 62 10.00 2.13 -3.61
N THR A 63 8.67 2.10 -3.49
CA THR A 63 7.96 2.63 -2.31
C THR A 63 8.34 1.87 -1.04
N ILE A 64 8.31 0.53 -1.07
CA ILE A 64 8.69 -0.28 0.10
C ILE A 64 10.18 -0.10 0.41
N LEU A 65 11.05 -0.01 -0.60
CA LEU A 65 12.48 0.24 -0.41
C LEU A 65 12.69 1.56 0.35
N CYS A 66 12.17 2.67 -0.17
CA CYS A 66 12.27 3.99 0.45
C CYS A 66 11.68 4.00 1.86
N ALA A 67 10.46 3.47 2.02
CA ALA A 67 9.78 3.42 3.31
C ALA A 67 10.55 2.57 4.35
N SER A 68 11.10 1.43 3.94
CA SER A 68 11.86 0.55 4.83
C SER A 68 13.14 1.24 5.33
N TYR A 69 13.92 1.83 4.41
CA TYR A 69 15.16 2.54 4.77
C TYR A 69 14.89 3.71 5.70
N TRP A 70 13.89 4.50 5.37
CA TRP A 70 13.48 5.63 6.20
C TRP A 70 13.01 5.15 7.57
N SER A 71 12.12 4.16 7.61
CA SER A 71 11.59 3.66 8.87
C SER A 71 12.68 3.06 9.76
N ALA A 72 13.66 2.36 9.19
CA ALA A 72 14.83 1.88 9.92
C ALA A 72 15.72 3.04 10.41
N TRP A 73 15.84 4.12 9.63
CA TRP A 73 16.59 5.33 9.99
C TRP A 73 15.99 6.04 11.19
N THR A 74 14.68 6.33 11.12
CA THR A 74 13.96 6.96 12.23
C THR A 74 14.00 6.12 13.50
N ALA A 75 13.85 4.79 13.38
CA ALA A 75 13.95 3.88 14.52
C ALA A 75 15.36 3.91 15.16
N ARG A 76 16.41 4.01 14.34
CA ARG A 76 17.80 4.11 14.82
C ARG A 76 18.07 5.45 15.52
N GLU A 77 17.64 6.56 14.92
CA GLU A 77 17.80 7.89 15.55
C GLU A 77 17.06 7.96 16.88
N GLY A 78 15.82 7.49 16.94
CA GLY A 78 15.06 7.44 18.20
C GLY A 78 15.71 6.55 19.27
N ALA A 79 16.39 5.47 18.89
CA ALA A 79 17.16 4.66 19.83
C ALA A 79 18.41 5.40 20.36
N ILE A 80 19.12 6.12 19.50
CA ILE A 80 20.30 6.92 19.87
C ILE A 80 19.90 8.07 20.80
N GLU A 81 18.80 8.76 20.51
CA GLU A 81 18.29 9.84 21.37
C GLU A 81 17.90 9.32 22.75
N ARG A 82 17.21 8.17 22.83
CA ARG A 82 16.92 7.53 24.12
C ARG A 82 18.19 7.15 24.88
N GLU A 83 19.21 6.64 24.21
CA GLU A 83 20.48 6.32 24.87
C GLU A 83 21.20 7.58 25.40
N LYS A 84 21.14 8.70 24.66
CA LYS A 84 21.68 9.98 25.13
C LYS A 84 20.91 10.50 26.34
N LEU A 85 19.57 10.48 26.28
CA LEU A 85 18.74 10.89 27.40
C LEU A 85 18.99 10.02 28.64
N LEU A 86 19.16 8.70 28.48
CA LEU A 86 19.49 7.81 29.61
C LEU A 86 20.88 8.08 30.18
N LYS A 87 21.85 8.54 29.37
CA LYS A 87 23.17 8.94 29.86
C LYS A 87 23.12 10.29 30.57
N ASP A 88 22.39 11.25 30.02
CA ASP A 88 22.19 12.57 30.64
C ASP A 88 21.38 12.45 31.96
N ASP A 89 20.33 11.61 32.00
CA ASP A 89 19.56 11.30 33.23
C ASP A 89 20.38 10.51 34.25
N SER A 90 21.36 9.69 33.82
CA SER A 90 22.24 8.99 34.76
C SER A 90 23.19 9.92 35.52
N ASP A 91 23.45 11.12 34.99
CA ASP A 91 24.19 12.18 35.68
C ASP A 91 23.27 13.05 36.58
N GLU A 92 21.94 12.98 36.41
CA GLU A 92 20.97 13.85 37.08
C GLU A 92 19.74 13.07 37.60
N TYR A 93 19.88 12.20 38.61
CA TYR A 93 18.84 11.69 39.53
C TYR A 93 18.57 10.17 39.55
N LEU A 94 19.00 9.61 40.69
CA LEU A 94 18.45 8.47 41.42
C LEU A 94 16.98 8.68 41.88
N ASN A 95 16.11 9.35 41.10
CA ASN A 95 14.72 9.60 41.50
C ASN A 95 13.76 9.65 40.30
N ASN A 96 12.65 8.93 40.46
CA ASN A 96 11.50 8.77 39.57
C ASN A 96 11.64 7.74 38.44
N THR A 97 11.48 6.49 38.85
CA THR A 97 10.76 5.47 38.07
C THR A 97 9.46 6.02 37.48
N ASP A 98 9.20 5.55 36.26
CA ASP A 98 7.92 5.57 35.54
C ASP A 98 7.55 6.87 34.83
N ASN A 99 8.16 7.07 33.66
CA ASN A 99 7.41 7.48 32.47
C ASN A 99 8.12 6.97 31.20
N ALA A 100 7.81 5.73 30.82
CA ALA A 100 8.17 5.20 29.52
C ALA A 100 7.48 6.04 28.44
N GLY A 101 8.24 6.98 27.87
CA GLY A 101 7.77 7.88 26.81
C GLY A 101 7.12 7.10 25.66
N SER A 102 5.88 7.46 25.39
CA SER A 102 5.07 7.02 24.24
C SER A 102 5.93 7.01 22.97
N SER A 103 6.37 5.83 22.54
CA SER A 103 7.01 5.70 21.25
C SER A 103 5.96 6.06 20.19
N GLY A 104 6.24 7.04 19.32
CA GLY A 104 5.33 7.49 18.24
C GLY A 104 5.05 6.45 17.14
N TYR A 105 5.17 5.16 17.45
CA TYR A 105 4.93 4.03 16.56
C TYR A 105 3.76 3.21 17.09
N LEU A 106 2.92 2.71 16.18
CA LEU A 106 1.79 1.84 16.49
C LEU A 106 2.19 0.38 16.28
N GLU A 107 2.43 -0.33 17.38
CA GLU A 107 2.74 -1.76 17.31
C GLU A 107 1.47 -2.59 17.09
N ILE A 108 1.51 -3.47 16.09
CA ILE A 108 0.39 -4.38 15.81
C ILE A 108 0.36 -5.49 16.87
N SER A 109 -0.80 -5.71 17.48
CA SER A 109 -1.05 -6.88 18.33
C SER A 109 -1.62 -8.06 17.52
N THR A 110 -1.46 -9.29 18.04
CA THR A 110 -2.07 -10.48 17.42
C THR A 110 -3.59 -10.39 17.32
N VAL A 111 -4.24 -9.77 18.32
CA VAL A 111 -5.69 -9.53 18.34
C VAL A 111 -6.07 -8.54 17.24
N ALA A 112 -5.33 -7.45 17.08
CA ALA A 112 -5.56 -6.48 16.01
C ALA A 112 -5.42 -7.12 14.62
N ALA A 113 -4.45 -8.04 14.43
CA ALA A 113 -4.27 -8.76 13.18
C ALA A 113 -5.46 -9.68 12.81
N VAL A 114 -6.10 -10.30 13.79
CA VAL A 114 -7.31 -11.12 13.55
C VAL A 114 -8.54 -10.23 13.34
N LEU A 115 -8.70 -9.20 14.17
CA LEU A 115 -9.80 -8.23 14.03
C LEU A 115 -9.76 -7.50 12.68
N PHE A 116 -8.57 -7.27 12.13
CA PHE A 116 -8.40 -6.69 10.79
C PHE A 116 -9.21 -7.45 9.73
N VAL A 117 -9.23 -8.79 9.74
CA VAL A 117 -10.00 -9.58 8.77
C VAL A 117 -11.49 -9.33 8.90
N VAL A 118 -12.01 -9.29 10.14
CA VAL A 118 -13.43 -9.09 10.42
C VAL A 118 -13.86 -7.69 10.01
N ILE A 119 -13.08 -6.68 10.41
CA ILE A 119 -13.36 -5.27 10.09
C ILE A 119 -13.26 -5.04 8.58
N ALA A 120 -12.19 -5.52 7.92
CA ALA A 120 -12.03 -5.39 6.48
C ALA A 120 -13.15 -6.09 5.70
N SER A 121 -13.58 -7.28 6.16
CA SER A 121 -14.69 -8.01 5.54
C SER A 121 -16.02 -7.28 5.71
N CYS A 122 -16.28 -6.73 6.90
CA CYS A 122 -17.47 -5.92 7.15
C CYS A 122 -17.46 -4.65 6.29
N PHE A 123 -16.31 -3.98 6.21
CA PHE A 123 -16.13 -2.78 5.39
C PHE A 123 -16.31 -3.06 3.90
N LEU A 124 -15.74 -4.15 3.39
CA LEU A 124 -15.88 -4.54 1.99
C LEU A 124 -17.33 -4.90 1.63
N LEU A 125 -18.02 -5.63 2.52
CA LEU A 125 -19.45 -5.93 2.34
C LEU A 125 -20.32 -4.68 2.40
N MET A 126 -20.01 -3.76 3.33
CA MET A 126 -20.66 -2.47 3.44
C MET A 126 -20.49 -1.71 2.12
N LEU A 127 -19.27 -1.64 1.59
CA LEU A 127 -18.97 -1.06 0.28
C LEU A 127 -19.80 -1.70 -0.83
N TYR A 128 -19.77 -3.02 -0.93
CA TYR A 128 -20.46 -3.77 -1.98
C TYR A 128 -21.98 -3.56 -1.96
N LYS A 129 -22.58 -3.56 -0.77
CA LYS A 129 -24.04 -3.42 -0.62
C LYS A 129 -24.50 -1.97 -0.71
N LEU A 130 -23.77 -1.05 -0.11
CA LEU A 130 -24.18 0.35 -0.05
C LEU A 130 -23.81 1.12 -1.31
N MET A 131 -22.70 0.79 -2.01
CA MET A 131 -22.29 1.26 -3.36
C MET A 131 -22.85 2.65 -3.76
N ALA A 132 -22.85 3.59 -2.82
CA ALA A 132 -23.53 4.87 -2.97
C ALA A 132 -22.46 5.91 -3.25
N SER A 133 -22.74 6.80 -4.20
CA SER A 133 -21.82 7.88 -4.57
C SER A 133 -21.35 8.70 -3.36
N TRP A 134 -22.26 9.02 -2.43
CA TRP A 134 -21.92 9.73 -1.20
C TRP A 134 -20.86 8.99 -0.36
N PHE A 135 -20.86 7.65 -0.36
CA PHE A 135 -19.90 6.86 0.40
C PHE A 135 -18.51 6.87 -0.26
N VAL A 136 -18.46 6.81 -1.59
CA VAL A 136 -17.20 6.96 -2.35
C VAL A 136 -16.60 8.35 -2.10
N GLU A 137 -17.42 9.40 -2.10
CA GLU A 137 -16.99 10.77 -1.76
C GLU A 137 -16.42 10.86 -0.33
N VAL A 138 -17.01 10.17 0.65
CA VAL A 138 -16.43 10.08 2.01
C VAL A 138 -15.04 9.43 1.98
N LEU A 139 -14.85 8.37 1.19
CA LEU A 139 -13.54 7.74 1.04
C LEU A 139 -12.52 8.67 0.35
N VAL A 140 -12.96 9.49 -0.60
CA VAL A 140 -12.12 10.52 -1.25
C VAL A 140 -11.66 11.55 -0.22
N VAL A 141 -12.56 12.04 0.64
CA VAL A 141 -12.20 12.98 1.71
C VAL A 141 -11.21 12.35 2.69
N LEU A 142 -11.44 11.11 3.13
CA LEU A 142 -10.51 10.40 4.01
C LEU A 142 -9.15 10.19 3.36
N PHE A 143 -9.12 9.84 2.07
CA PHE A 143 -7.89 9.70 1.30
C PHE A 143 -7.16 11.04 1.16
N CYS A 144 -7.86 12.16 0.95
CA CYS A 144 -7.26 13.48 0.94
C CYS A 144 -6.63 13.83 2.30
N ILE A 145 -7.30 13.54 3.41
CA ILE A 145 -6.77 13.79 4.76
C ILE A 145 -5.47 13.01 4.98
N GLY A 146 -5.50 11.70 4.74
CA GLY A 146 -4.30 10.85 4.87
C GLY A 146 -3.21 11.23 3.86
N GLY A 147 -3.59 11.63 2.65
CA GLY A 147 -2.68 12.11 1.61
C GLY A 147 -1.99 13.41 1.97
N VAL A 148 -2.68 14.37 2.60
CA VAL A 148 -2.08 15.61 3.12
C VAL A 148 -1.06 15.29 4.21
N GLU A 149 -1.41 14.43 5.17
CA GLU A 149 -0.50 14.01 6.23
C GLU A 149 0.74 13.30 5.65
N GLY A 150 0.52 12.36 4.73
CA GLY A 150 1.60 11.62 4.08
C GLY A 150 2.53 12.51 3.26
N LEU A 151 1.95 13.39 2.43
CA LEU A 151 2.71 14.31 1.60
C LEU A 151 3.48 15.32 2.45
N GLN A 152 2.88 15.81 3.53
CA GLN A 152 3.54 16.72 4.47
C GLN A 152 4.76 16.04 5.11
N THR A 153 4.62 14.83 5.64
CA THR A 153 5.73 14.07 6.25
C THR A 153 6.86 13.84 5.25
N CYS A 154 6.53 13.41 4.04
CA CYS A 154 7.51 13.19 2.97
C CYS A 154 8.23 14.49 2.57
N LEU A 155 7.48 15.58 2.33
CA LEU A 155 8.07 16.86 1.91
C LEU A 155 8.92 17.50 3.00
N VAL A 156 8.47 17.48 4.25
CA VAL A 156 9.23 18.00 5.41
C VAL A 156 10.59 17.34 5.49
N ALA A 157 10.65 16.01 5.36
CA ALA A 157 11.91 15.29 5.49
C ALA A 157 12.78 15.32 4.22
N LEU A 158 12.19 15.42 3.03
CA LEU A 158 12.93 15.73 1.81
C LEU A 158 13.58 17.12 1.91
N LEU A 159 12.82 18.13 2.34
CA LEU A 159 13.31 19.49 2.49
C LEU A 159 14.33 19.61 3.62
N SER A 160 14.18 18.89 4.74
CA SER A 160 15.19 18.88 5.82
C SER A 160 16.53 18.30 5.38
N CYS A 161 16.56 17.46 4.33
CA CYS A 161 17.80 16.97 3.74
C CYS A 161 18.59 18.07 2.99
N PHE A 162 17.94 19.17 2.59
CA PHE A 162 18.60 20.29 1.92
C PHE A 162 19.18 21.30 2.93
N ARG A 163 20.47 21.64 2.77
CA ARG A 163 21.24 22.54 3.67
C ARG A 163 20.61 23.92 3.88
N TRP A 164 19.88 24.47 2.90
CA TRP A 164 19.19 25.76 3.02
C TRP A 164 18.04 25.66 4.05
N SER A 165 17.27 24.58 4.01
CA SER A 165 16.04 24.43 4.78
C SER A 165 16.27 23.90 6.21
N GLN A 166 17.51 23.57 6.55
CA GLN A 166 17.88 22.95 7.82
C GLN A 166 17.61 23.86 9.03
N HIS A 167 17.83 25.18 8.89
CA HIS A 167 17.55 26.15 9.96
C HIS A 167 16.04 26.27 10.26
N ALA A 168 15.19 26.21 9.23
CA ALA A 168 13.73 26.27 9.38
C ALA A 168 13.15 24.96 9.95
N ALA A 169 13.80 23.82 9.69
CA ALA A 169 13.43 22.53 10.27
C ALA A 169 13.75 22.43 11.78
N GLN A 170 14.83 23.09 12.23
CA GLN A 170 15.28 23.06 13.63
C GLN A 170 14.62 24.10 14.54
N THR A 171 13.81 25.00 13.97
CA THR A 171 13.13 26.06 14.74
C THR A 171 11.67 25.66 14.97
N TYR A 172 11.24 25.62 16.23
CA TYR A 172 9.91 25.15 16.63
C TYR A 172 9.05 26.30 17.15
N VAL A 173 7.77 26.31 16.77
CA VAL A 173 6.74 27.22 17.28
C VAL A 173 5.73 26.42 18.07
N LYS A 174 5.40 26.88 19.29
CA LYS A 174 4.29 26.31 20.05
C LYS A 174 2.98 26.89 19.54
N ILE A 175 2.19 26.06 18.87
CA ILE A 175 0.85 26.40 18.42
C ILE A 175 -0.14 25.92 19.51
N PRO A 176 -1.09 26.76 19.96
CA PRO A 176 -2.14 26.29 20.87
C PRO A 176 -2.90 25.11 20.24
N PHE A 177 -3.15 24.07 21.03
CA PHE A 177 -3.72 22.75 20.65
C PHE A 177 -2.79 21.75 19.93
N PHE A 178 -1.87 22.17 19.05
CA PHE A 178 -1.03 21.26 18.25
C PHE A 178 0.39 21.04 18.80
N GLY A 179 0.79 21.78 19.84
CA GLY A 179 2.10 21.62 20.47
C GLY A 179 3.23 22.30 19.67
N ALA A 180 4.46 21.81 19.83
CA ALA A 180 5.64 22.37 19.14
C ALA A 180 5.72 21.84 17.70
N VAL A 181 5.47 22.72 16.72
CA VAL A 181 5.49 22.39 15.28
C VAL A 181 6.67 23.14 14.63
N SER A 182 7.40 22.47 13.73
CA SER A 182 8.50 23.12 13.01
C SER A 182 7.98 24.19 12.05
N TYR A 183 8.73 25.28 11.84
CA TYR A 183 8.37 26.30 10.85
C TYR A 183 8.23 25.71 9.43
N LEU A 184 9.05 24.70 9.12
CA LEU A 184 8.99 23.99 7.86
C LEU A 184 7.65 23.29 7.65
N THR A 185 7.18 22.57 8.67
CA THR A 185 5.89 21.89 8.64
C THR A 185 4.78 22.90 8.38
N LEU A 186 4.75 24.01 9.12
CA LEU A 186 3.74 25.06 8.96
C LEU A 186 3.73 25.68 7.56
N ALA A 187 4.90 25.85 6.94
CA ALA A 187 5.02 26.39 5.59
C ALA A 187 4.56 25.41 4.49
N VAL A 188 4.79 24.10 4.70
CA VAL A 188 4.46 23.05 3.73
C VAL A 188 2.98 22.64 3.80
N THR A 189 2.36 22.66 4.98
CA THR A 189 0.96 22.28 5.19
C THR A 189 -0.03 22.93 4.19
N PRO A 190 -0.06 24.26 3.96
CA PRO A 190 -1.02 24.86 3.03
C PRO A 190 -0.82 24.38 1.58
N PHE A 191 0.42 24.10 1.17
CA PHE A 191 0.71 23.54 -0.15
C PHE A 191 0.17 22.11 -0.28
N CYS A 192 0.37 21.26 0.73
CA CYS A 192 -0.18 19.90 0.74
C CYS A 192 -1.70 19.88 0.69
N ILE A 193 -2.36 20.75 1.46
CA ILE A 193 -3.82 20.90 1.45
C ILE A 193 -4.29 21.33 0.06
N ALA A 194 -3.66 22.36 -0.53
CA ALA A 194 -4.02 22.83 -1.87
C ALA A 194 -3.86 21.71 -2.91
N PHE A 195 -2.78 20.94 -2.87
CA PHE A 195 -2.55 19.81 -3.78
C PHE A 195 -3.63 18.73 -3.65
N ALA A 196 -3.98 18.33 -2.43
CA ALA A 196 -5.01 17.32 -2.19
C ALA A 196 -6.41 17.79 -2.60
N VAL A 197 -6.77 19.05 -2.33
CA VAL A 197 -8.04 19.65 -2.74
C VAL A 197 -8.13 19.75 -4.27
N LEU A 198 -7.07 20.21 -4.93
CA LEU A 198 -7.01 20.28 -6.39
C LEU A 198 -7.18 18.90 -7.02
N TRP A 199 -6.52 17.88 -6.47
CA TRP A 199 -6.71 16.50 -6.91
C TRP A 199 -8.15 16.04 -6.71
N GLY A 200 -8.74 16.24 -5.53
CA GLY A 200 -10.12 15.83 -5.24
C GLY A 200 -11.15 16.45 -6.19
N VAL A 201 -11.01 17.75 -6.49
CA VAL A 201 -11.90 18.46 -7.43
C VAL A 201 -11.68 18.04 -8.88
N LYS A 202 -10.43 17.74 -9.27
CA LYS A 202 -10.06 17.34 -10.63
C LYS A 202 -9.92 15.82 -10.80
N ARG A 203 -10.50 15.02 -9.91
CA ARG A 203 -10.32 13.55 -9.87
C ARG A 203 -10.75 12.82 -11.14
N HIS A 204 -11.68 13.38 -11.90
CA HIS A 204 -12.18 12.83 -13.17
C HIS A 204 -11.37 13.26 -14.40
N ALA A 205 -10.31 14.07 -14.23
CA ALA A 205 -9.45 14.45 -15.32
C ALA A 205 -8.51 13.30 -15.71
N SER A 206 -8.15 13.21 -16.99
CA SER A 206 -7.26 12.15 -17.51
C SER A 206 -5.86 12.10 -16.87
N PHE A 207 -5.40 13.21 -16.27
CA PHE A 207 -4.11 13.30 -15.57
C PHE A 207 -4.23 13.12 -14.05
N ALA A 208 -5.44 12.92 -13.51
CA ALA A 208 -5.67 12.85 -12.07
C ALA A 208 -4.99 11.64 -11.39
N TRP A 209 -4.71 10.58 -12.15
CA TRP A 209 -3.99 9.40 -11.66
C TRP A 209 -2.60 9.77 -11.11
N ILE A 210 -1.91 10.76 -11.70
CA ILE A 210 -0.59 11.20 -11.22
C ILE A 210 -0.70 11.76 -9.79
N GLY A 211 -1.70 12.62 -9.56
CA GLY A 211 -1.96 13.18 -8.23
C GLY A 211 -2.36 12.11 -7.23
N GLN A 212 -3.18 11.13 -7.67
CA GLN A 212 -3.59 10.00 -6.84
C GLN A 212 -2.39 9.16 -6.42
N ASP A 213 -1.50 8.82 -7.35
CA ASP A 213 -0.33 8.00 -7.08
C ASP A 213 0.68 8.72 -6.18
N ILE A 214 0.87 10.03 -6.35
CA ILE A 214 1.72 10.84 -5.45
C ILE A 214 1.17 10.82 -4.02
N LEU A 215 -0.13 11.09 -3.84
CA LEU A 215 -0.78 11.04 -2.53
C LEU A 215 -0.75 9.63 -1.94
N GLY A 216 -0.99 8.62 -2.77
CA GLY A 216 -1.00 7.20 -2.40
C GLY A 216 0.36 6.71 -1.95
N ILE A 217 1.44 7.00 -2.70
CA ILE A 217 2.81 6.65 -2.30
C ILE A 217 3.17 7.33 -0.98
N ALA A 218 2.85 8.62 -0.83
CA ALA A 218 3.14 9.34 0.40
C ALA A 218 2.39 8.75 1.60
N LEU A 219 1.11 8.39 1.42
CA LEU A 219 0.31 7.68 2.42
C LEU A 219 0.94 6.31 2.78
N ILE A 220 1.31 5.50 1.79
CA ILE A 220 1.93 4.18 2.01
C ILE A 220 3.23 4.31 2.81
N ILE A 221 4.10 5.26 2.44
CA ILE A 221 5.35 5.52 3.16
C ILE A 221 5.06 5.84 4.63
N THR A 222 4.13 6.75 4.89
CA THR A 222 3.77 7.16 6.24
C THR A 222 3.16 6.01 7.05
N VAL A 223 2.29 5.20 6.46
CA VAL A 223 1.74 4.02 7.14
C VAL A 223 2.85 3.04 7.52
N LEU A 224 3.82 2.78 6.63
CA LEU A 224 4.95 1.91 6.92
C LEU A 224 5.94 2.49 7.96
N GLN A 225 5.94 3.81 8.15
CA GLN A 225 6.70 4.47 9.22
C GLN A 225 6.02 4.36 10.58
N ILE A 226 4.70 4.56 10.62
CA ILE A 226 3.91 4.57 11.86
C ILE A 226 3.66 3.15 12.35
N VAL A 227 3.28 2.23 11.47
CA VAL A 227 2.81 0.88 11.84
C VAL A 227 3.97 -0.10 11.88
N HIS A 228 4.16 -0.75 13.03
CA HIS A 228 5.29 -1.63 13.29
C HIS A 228 4.84 -3.04 13.67
N ILE A 229 5.50 -4.04 13.08
CA ILE A 229 5.37 -5.43 13.52
C ILE A 229 6.39 -5.65 14.65
N PRO A 230 5.95 -5.99 15.87
CA PRO A 230 6.85 -6.12 17.01
C PRO A 230 7.69 -7.41 16.97
N ASN A 231 7.15 -8.48 16.36
CA ASN A 231 7.83 -9.76 16.23
C ASN A 231 7.27 -10.56 15.03
N LEU A 232 8.03 -11.57 14.60
CA LEU A 232 7.67 -12.38 13.45
C LEU A 232 6.38 -13.17 13.66
N LYS A 233 6.01 -13.51 14.90
CA LYS A 233 4.74 -14.18 15.20
C LYS A 233 3.54 -13.31 14.78
N VAL A 234 3.53 -12.04 15.17
CA VAL A 234 2.46 -11.10 14.75
C VAL A 234 2.44 -10.96 13.23
N GLY A 235 3.60 -10.77 12.60
CA GLY A 235 3.70 -10.64 11.13
C GLY A 235 3.18 -11.88 10.40
N THR A 236 3.49 -13.08 10.90
CA THR A 236 2.99 -14.35 10.35
C THR A 236 1.48 -14.43 10.46
N VAL A 237 0.90 -14.09 11.62
CA VAL A 237 -0.56 -14.11 11.83
C VAL A 237 -1.24 -13.11 10.89
N LEU A 238 -0.75 -11.87 10.83
CA LEU A 238 -1.29 -10.81 9.97
C LEU A 238 -1.29 -11.20 8.50
N LEU A 239 -0.14 -11.64 7.97
CA LEU A 239 -0.02 -12.02 6.56
C LEU A 239 -0.81 -13.28 6.21
N SER A 240 -0.89 -14.26 7.14
CA SER A 240 -1.72 -15.45 6.93
C SER A 240 -3.21 -15.10 6.90
N CYS A 241 -3.64 -14.19 7.79
CA CYS A 241 -5.00 -13.66 7.81
C CYS A 241 -5.33 -12.91 6.52
N ALA A 242 -4.42 -12.05 6.05
CA ALA A 242 -4.59 -11.30 4.81
C ALA A 242 -4.61 -12.21 3.56
N PHE A 243 -3.76 -13.24 3.53
CA PHE A 243 -3.76 -14.27 2.49
C PHE A 243 -5.12 -14.98 2.39
N LEU A 244 -5.68 -15.42 3.53
CA LEU A 244 -6.99 -16.07 3.55
C LEU A 244 -8.12 -15.11 3.16
N TYR A 245 -8.03 -13.85 3.61
CA TYR A 245 -8.98 -12.79 3.25
C TYR A 245 -9.04 -12.59 1.73
N ASP A 246 -7.89 -12.48 1.06
CA ASP A 246 -7.80 -12.23 -0.38
C ASP A 246 -8.40 -13.40 -1.19
N ILE A 247 -8.02 -14.64 -0.85
CA ILE A 247 -8.59 -15.85 -1.47
C ILE A 247 -10.11 -15.91 -1.30
N PHE A 248 -10.59 -15.63 -0.09
CA PHE A 248 -12.02 -15.67 0.21
C PHE A 248 -12.77 -14.63 -0.63
N TRP A 249 -12.32 -13.39 -0.65
CA TRP A 249 -13.04 -12.31 -1.33
C TRP A 249 -12.90 -12.29 -2.85
N VAL A 250 -11.88 -12.95 -3.41
CA VAL A 250 -11.73 -13.10 -4.86
C VAL A 250 -12.43 -14.35 -5.40
N PHE A 251 -12.18 -15.51 -4.81
CA PHE A 251 -12.68 -16.79 -5.34
C PHE A 251 -13.95 -17.29 -4.66
N VAL A 252 -14.00 -17.27 -3.33
CA VAL A 252 -15.13 -17.86 -2.58
C VAL A 252 -16.38 -16.97 -2.68
N SER A 253 -16.21 -15.65 -2.65
CA SER A 253 -17.31 -14.69 -2.78
C SER A 253 -18.11 -14.87 -4.07
N LYS A 254 -17.44 -15.23 -5.18
CA LYS A 254 -18.07 -15.51 -6.48
C LYS A 254 -19.08 -16.66 -6.41
N CYS A 255 -18.83 -17.65 -5.55
CA CYS A 255 -19.74 -18.79 -5.40
C CYS A 255 -21.07 -18.36 -4.72
N TRP A 256 -21.02 -17.37 -3.83
CA TRP A 256 -22.18 -16.92 -3.06
C TRP A 256 -22.91 -15.72 -3.71
N PHE A 257 -22.16 -14.79 -4.31
CA PHE A 257 -22.69 -13.54 -4.86
C PHE A 257 -22.72 -13.52 -6.40
N HIS A 258 -22.36 -14.63 -7.06
CA HIS A 258 -22.21 -14.80 -8.52
C HIS A 258 -21.16 -13.89 -9.18
N GLU A 259 -20.67 -12.87 -8.48
CA GLU A 259 -19.60 -11.96 -8.85
C GLU A 259 -18.53 -11.91 -7.75
N SER A 260 -17.28 -11.64 -8.13
CA SER A 260 -16.21 -11.42 -7.16
C SER A 260 -16.37 -10.02 -6.55
N VAL A 261 -16.82 -9.98 -5.29
CA VAL A 261 -17.11 -8.74 -4.56
C VAL A 261 -15.93 -7.76 -4.59
N MET A 262 -14.69 -8.24 -4.39
CA MET A 262 -13.50 -7.38 -4.42
C MET A 262 -13.28 -6.70 -5.78
N ILE A 263 -13.58 -7.40 -6.89
CA ILE A 263 -13.38 -6.88 -8.25
C ILE A 263 -14.43 -5.80 -8.55
N VAL A 264 -15.69 -6.08 -8.24
CA VAL A 264 -16.81 -5.13 -8.44
C VAL A 264 -16.56 -3.85 -7.62
N VAL A 265 -16.08 -4.02 -6.39
CA VAL A 265 -15.76 -2.91 -5.49
C VAL A 265 -14.55 -2.11 -5.97
N ALA A 266 -13.50 -2.77 -6.47
CA ALA A 266 -12.32 -2.09 -7.00
C ALA A 266 -12.61 -1.27 -8.27
N ARG A 267 -13.48 -1.79 -9.15
CA ARG A 267 -13.83 -1.12 -10.43
C ARG A 267 -14.91 -0.06 -10.30
N GLY A 268 -15.79 -0.17 -9.30
CA GLY A 268 -16.91 0.76 -9.15
C GLY A 268 -18.04 0.53 -10.17
N ASP A 269 -18.12 -0.67 -10.75
CA ASP A 269 -19.02 -1.02 -11.88
C ASP A 269 -20.50 -0.69 -11.63
N LYS A 270 -20.94 -0.57 -10.37
CA LYS A 270 -22.33 -0.26 -9.98
C LYS A 270 -22.61 1.24 -9.78
N SER A 271 -21.58 2.09 -9.67
CA SER A 271 -21.73 3.51 -9.28
C SER A 271 -21.44 4.50 -10.41
N GLY A 272 -20.92 4.05 -11.57
CA GLY A 272 -20.56 4.94 -12.68
C GLY A 272 -19.40 5.91 -12.38
N GLU A 273 -18.68 5.69 -11.29
CA GLU A 273 -17.52 6.48 -10.87
C GLU A 273 -16.22 5.67 -11.03
N ASP A 274 -15.08 6.38 -11.15
CA ASP A 274 -13.72 5.84 -11.33
C ASP A 274 -13.15 5.07 -10.11
N GLY A 275 -13.84 4.05 -9.62
CA GLY A 275 -13.37 3.13 -8.56
C GLY A 275 -12.95 3.81 -7.24
N ILE A 276 -12.42 3.01 -6.31
CA ILE A 276 -11.99 3.48 -4.98
C ILE A 276 -10.61 4.17 -5.07
N PRO A 277 -10.35 5.29 -4.36
CA PRO A 277 -9.08 6.02 -4.44
C PRO A 277 -7.87 5.30 -3.81
N MET A 278 -8.08 4.16 -3.14
CA MET A 278 -7.05 3.41 -2.39
C MET A 278 -6.26 2.41 -3.26
N LEU A 279 -5.91 2.84 -4.47
CA LEU A 279 -5.24 2.06 -5.50
C LEU A 279 -4.15 2.91 -6.15
N LEU A 280 -3.02 2.33 -6.54
CA LEU A 280 -2.12 2.98 -7.50
C LEU A 280 -2.60 2.64 -8.91
N LYS A 281 -2.58 3.63 -9.83
CA LYS A 281 -3.19 3.51 -11.16
C LYS A 281 -2.25 4.03 -12.25
N ILE A 282 -1.95 3.20 -13.25
CA ILE A 282 -1.23 3.62 -14.46
C ILE A 282 -2.08 3.34 -15.69
N PRO A 283 -2.24 4.33 -16.60
CA PRO A 283 -2.98 4.12 -17.83
C PRO A 283 -2.30 3.05 -18.69
N ARG A 284 -3.11 2.13 -19.23
CA ARG A 284 -2.65 1.10 -20.17
C ARG A 284 -2.22 1.76 -21.47
N LEU A 285 -0.95 1.58 -21.85
CA LEU A 285 -0.37 2.29 -22.99
C LEU A 285 -0.60 1.57 -24.33
N TYR A 286 -0.75 0.24 -24.29
CA TYR A 286 -0.83 -0.61 -25.48
C TYR A 286 -2.14 -1.41 -25.56
N ASP A 287 -3.11 -1.14 -24.69
CA ASP A 287 -4.43 -1.77 -24.73
C ASP A 287 -5.38 -0.94 -25.61
N PRO A 288 -5.89 -1.49 -26.74
CA PRO A 288 -6.85 -0.79 -27.61
C PRO A 288 -8.16 -0.40 -26.90
N TRP A 289 -8.47 -1.08 -25.80
CA TRP A 289 -9.65 -0.83 -24.98
C TRP A 289 -9.42 0.25 -23.92
N GLY A 290 -8.19 0.75 -23.79
CA GLY A 290 -7.79 1.70 -22.77
C GLY A 290 -7.91 1.15 -21.35
N GLY A 291 -8.10 2.05 -20.38
CA GLY A 291 -8.25 1.70 -18.97
C GLY A 291 -6.95 1.81 -18.17
N TYR A 292 -7.02 1.36 -16.92
CA TYR A 292 -5.92 1.46 -15.96
C TYR A 292 -5.49 0.09 -15.49
N SER A 293 -4.19 -0.12 -15.38
CA SER A 293 -3.64 -1.16 -14.52
C SER A 293 -3.62 -0.64 -13.09
N VAL A 294 -4.01 -1.48 -12.13
CA VAL A 294 -4.20 -1.09 -10.73
C VAL A 294 -3.53 -2.07 -9.78
N ILE A 295 -3.05 -1.56 -8.65
CA ILE A 295 -2.56 -2.36 -7.52
C ILE A 295 -3.09 -1.78 -6.21
N GLY A 296 -3.53 -2.65 -5.30
CA GLY A 296 -4.09 -2.25 -4.02
C GLY A 296 -3.03 -1.79 -3.03
N PHE A 297 -3.35 -0.77 -2.22
CA PHE A 297 -2.45 -0.35 -1.14
C PHE A 297 -2.20 -1.48 -0.13
N GLY A 298 -3.20 -2.33 0.12
CA GLY A 298 -3.06 -3.49 1.01
C GLY A 298 -1.97 -4.46 0.55
N ASP A 299 -1.84 -4.66 -0.77
CA ASP A 299 -0.86 -5.56 -1.38
C ASP A 299 0.57 -5.03 -1.28
N ILE A 300 0.73 -3.72 -1.03
CA ILE A 300 2.03 -3.06 -0.82
C ILE A 300 2.32 -2.93 0.68
N ILE A 301 1.36 -2.44 1.46
CA ILE A 301 1.53 -2.14 2.89
C ILE A 301 1.75 -3.43 3.69
N LEU A 302 0.89 -4.44 3.54
CA LEU A 302 0.94 -5.64 4.39
C LEU A 302 2.27 -6.40 4.28
N PRO A 303 2.72 -6.82 3.08
CA PRO A 303 4.05 -7.40 2.94
C PRO A 303 5.18 -6.38 3.19
N GLY A 304 4.95 -5.09 2.88
CA GLY A 304 5.89 -4.01 3.17
C GLY A 304 6.22 -3.88 4.65
N LEU A 305 5.28 -4.15 5.55
CA LEU A 305 5.53 -4.17 7.01
C LEU A 305 6.53 -5.26 7.40
N LEU A 306 6.47 -6.45 6.78
CA LEU A 306 7.43 -7.53 7.02
C LEU A 306 8.81 -7.17 6.46
N VAL A 307 8.85 -6.55 5.27
CA VAL A 307 10.10 -6.07 4.66
C VAL A 307 10.74 -4.96 5.50
N ALA A 308 9.96 -4.00 6.00
CA ALA A 308 10.46 -2.95 6.89
C ALA A 308 10.97 -3.53 8.22
N PHE A 309 10.26 -4.50 8.81
CA PHE A 309 10.72 -5.25 9.98
C PHE A 309 12.08 -5.91 9.75
N SER A 310 12.28 -6.51 8.57
CA SER A 310 13.55 -7.18 8.22
C SER A 310 14.75 -6.23 8.23
N LEU A 311 14.60 -5.01 7.69
CA LEU A 311 15.68 -4.02 7.65
C LEU A 311 16.00 -3.47 9.04
N ARG A 312 14.95 -3.16 9.82
CA ARG A 312 15.10 -2.73 11.21
C ARG A 312 15.88 -3.77 12.00
N TYR A 313 15.52 -5.05 11.87
CA TYR A 313 16.24 -6.14 12.51
C TYR A 313 17.70 -6.23 12.05
N ASP A 314 17.96 -6.18 10.75
CA ASP A 314 19.33 -6.25 10.20
C ASP A 314 20.24 -5.13 10.72
N TRP A 315 19.71 -3.91 10.84
CA TRP A 315 20.46 -2.78 11.40
C TRP A 315 20.72 -2.92 12.89
N LEU A 316 19.76 -3.46 13.67
CA LEU A 316 19.98 -3.75 15.09
C LEU A 316 21.09 -4.78 15.30
N VAL A 317 21.20 -5.78 14.42
CA VAL A 317 22.28 -6.80 14.47
C VAL A 317 23.57 -6.31 13.77
N LYS A 318 23.60 -5.07 13.25
CA LYS A 318 24.72 -4.51 12.46
C LYS A 318 25.19 -5.44 11.34
N ARG A 319 24.25 -6.10 10.66
CA ARG A 319 24.56 -7.01 9.55
C ARG A 319 24.83 -6.25 8.25
N ASN A 320 25.76 -6.79 7.47
CA ASN A 320 25.95 -6.35 6.08
C ASN A 320 24.70 -6.66 5.26
N LEU A 321 24.34 -5.75 4.33
CA LEU A 321 23.11 -5.82 3.53
C LEU A 321 22.92 -7.16 2.78
N ARG A 322 24.01 -7.75 2.27
CA ARG A 322 24.00 -9.05 1.56
C ARG A 322 23.76 -10.24 2.49
N SER A 323 24.18 -10.11 3.74
CA SER A 323 24.01 -11.13 4.79
C SER A 323 22.70 -10.91 5.58
N GLY A 324 22.06 -9.75 5.43
CA GLY A 324 20.79 -9.42 6.08
C GLY A 324 19.61 -10.26 5.57
N TYR A 325 18.47 -10.13 6.24
CA TYR A 325 17.16 -10.61 5.79
C TYR A 325 16.54 -9.68 4.73
N PHE A 326 16.86 -8.39 4.77
CA PHE A 326 16.21 -7.36 3.95
C PHE A 326 16.34 -7.59 2.44
N LEU A 327 17.55 -7.86 1.95
CA LEU A 327 17.76 -8.08 0.52
C LEU A 327 16.94 -9.27 0.00
N TRP A 328 16.84 -10.33 0.79
CA TRP A 328 16.05 -11.51 0.46
C TRP A 328 14.54 -11.26 0.56
N ALA A 329 14.11 -10.53 1.59
CA ALA A 329 12.70 -10.15 1.74
C ALA A 329 12.22 -9.23 0.62
N MET A 330 13.05 -8.26 0.22
CA MET A 330 12.79 -7.35 -0.90
C MET A 330 12.74 -8.12 -2.23
N GLY A 331 13.72 -8.99 -2.48
CA GLY A 331 13.73 -9.85 -3.66
C GLY A 331 12.51 -10.77 -3.72
N ALA A 332 12.11 -11.35 -2.58
CA ALA A 332 10.92 -12.19 -2.50
C ALA A 332 9.62 -11.41 -2.74
N TYR A 333 9.50 -10.18 -2.24
CA TYR A 333 8.36 -9.31 -2.55
C TYR A 333 8.28 -9.00 -4.04
N GLY A 334 9.40 -8.54 -4.64
CA GLY A 334 9.47 -8.24 -6.06
C GLY A 334 9.14 -9.45 -6.94
N LEU A 335 9.66 -10.64 -6.61
CA LEU A 335 9.34 -11.88 -7.33
C LEU A 335 7.87 -12.29 -7.15
N GLY A 336 7.32 -12.21 -5.92
CA GLY A 336 5.91 -12.53 -5.68
C GLY A 336 4.95 -11.62 -6.43
N LEU A 337 5.25 -10.32 -6.49
CA LEU A 337 4.47 -9.35 -7.26
C LEU A 337 4.62 -9.57 -8.77
N LEU A 338 5.81 -9.92 -9.25
CA LEU A 338 6.02 -10.28 -10.67
C LEU A 338 5.17 -11.51 -11.05
N VAL A 339 5.19 -12.55 -10.22
CA VAL A 339 4.37 -13.76 -10.44
C VAL A 339 2.87 -13.42 -10.44
N THR A 340 2.44 -12.45 -9.61
CA THR A 340 1.06 -11.96 -9.61
C THR A 340 0.67 -11.38 -10.97
N TYR A 341 1.51 -10.51 -11.56
CA TYR A 341 1.23 -9.95 -12.88
C TYR A 341 1.25 -11.02 -13.98
N ILE A 342 2.19 -11.98 -13.93
CA ILE A 342 2.21 -13.11 -14.86
C ILE A 342 0.90 -13.92 -14.74
N ALA A 343 0.43 -14.20 -13.53
CA ALA A 343 -0.82 -14.92 -13.31
C ALA A 343 -2.05 -14.15 -13.82
N LEU A 344 -2.10 -12.83 -13.58
CA LEU A 344 -3.16 -11.95 -14.10
C LEU A 344 -3.23 -12.00 -15.64
N ASN A 345 -2.07 -11.99 -16.30
CA ASN A 345 -1.97 -12.03 -17.75
C ASN A 345 -2.30 -13.40 -18.35
N LEU A 346 -2.06 -14.49 -17.62
CA LEU A 346 -2.40 -15.85 -18.06
C LEU A 346 -3.87 -16.22 -17.85
N MET A 347 -4.59 -15.53 -16.97
CA MET A 347 -5.97 -15.89 -16.59
C MET A 347 -7.05 -15.03 -17.28
N ASP A 348 -6.73 -14.48 -18.47
CA ASP A 348 -7.66 -13.84 -19.42
C ASP A 348 -8.65 -12.83 -18.77
N GLY A 349 -8.15 -12.06 -17.80
CA GLY A 349 -8.94 -10.99 -17.16
C GLY A 349 -9.79 -11.40 -15.96
N HIS A 350 -9.68 -12.64 -15.48
CA HIS A 350 -10.18 -12.99 -14.15
C HIS A 350 -9.27 -12.38 -13.08
N GLY A 351 -9.83 -11.57 -12.18
CA GLY A 351 -9.07 -10.97 -11.09
C GLY A 351 -8.42 -12.04 -10.22
N GLN A 352 -7.13 -11.84 -9.92
CA GLN A 352 -6.35 -12.73 -9.08
C GLN A 352 -6.11 -12.11 -7.71
N PRO A 353 -6.15 -12.91 -6.63
CA PRO A 353 -5.70 -12.48 -5.33
C PRO A 353 -4.18 -12.26 -5.35
N ALA A 354 -3.72 -11.02 -5.17
CA ALA A 354 -2.29 -10.69 -5.23
C ALA A 354 -1.51 -11.32 -4.05
N LEU A 355 -2.11 -11.32 -2.86
CA LEU A 355 -1.47 -11.86 -1.66
C LEU A 355 -1.29 -13.37 -1.72
N LEU A 356 -2.04 -14.07 -2.57
CA LEU A 356 -1.84 -15.50 -2.86
C LEU A 356 -0.40 -15.79 -3.31
N TYR A 357 0.20 -14.89 -4.07
CA TYR A 357 1.57 -15.04 -4.56
C TYR A 357 2.56 -14.30 -3.66
N ILE A 358 2.25 -13.09 -3.19
CA ILE A 358 3.21 -12.28 -2.44
C ILE A 358 3.53 -12.90 -1.06
N VAL A 359 2.52 -13.42 -0.34
CA VAL A 359 2.71 -13.91 1.04
C VAL A 359 3.60 -15.15 1.09
N PRO A 360 3.39 -16.21 0.29
CA PRO A 360 4.26 -17.39 0.32
C PRO A 360 5.72 -17.05 -0.01
N PHE A 361 5.96 -16.16 -0.98
CA PHE A 361 7.31 -15.75 -1.32
C PHE A 361 7.96 -14.97 -0.16
N THR A 362 7.31 -13.92 0.34
CA THR A 362 7.87 -13.05 1.39
C THR A 362 8.03 -13.78 2.73
N LEU A 363 6.94 -14.31 3.27
CA LEU A 363 6.91 -14.98 4.57
C LEU A 363 7.67 -16.31 4.53
N GLY A 364 7.53 -17.09 3.45
CA GLY A 364 8.25 -18.35 3.27
C GLY A 364 9.76 -18.15 3.22
N THR A 365 10.24 -17.14 2.48
CA THR A 365 11.67 -16.80 2.43
C THR A 365 12.18 -16.38 3.80
N PHE A 366 11.43 -15.53 4.52
CA PHE A 366 11.81 -15.05 5.85
C PHE A 366 11.90 -16.19 6.87
N LEU A 367 10.88 -17.07 6.91
CA LEU A 367 10.86 -18.23 7.80
C LEU A 367 11.96 -19.24 7.47
N SER A 368 12.20 -19.51 6.19
CA SER A 368 13.25 -20.42 5.74
C SER A 368 14.64 -19.92 6.12
N LEU A 369 14.93 -18.63 5.91
CA LEU A 369 16.18 -18.00 6.34
C LEU A 369 16.33 -18.01 7.86
N GLY A 370 15.27 -17.65 8.60
CA GLY A 370 15.28 -17.65 10.06
C GLY A 370 15.56 -19.03 10.64
N LYS A 371 15.00 -20.08 10.03
CA LYS A 371 15.26 -21.49 10.39
C LYS A 371 16.69 -21.91 10.05
N LYS A 372 17.17 -21.62 8.83
CA LYS A 372 18.54 -21.96 8.38
C LYS A 372 19.62 -21.30 9.25
N ARG A 373 19.34 -20.10 9.77
CA ARG A 373 20.28 -19.33 10.61
C ARG A 373 20.15 -19.62 12.11
N GLY A 374 19.18 -20.43 12.53
CA GLY A 374 18.93 -20.73 13.95
C GLY A 374 18.36 -19.56 14.77
N GLU A 375 17.95 -18.46 14.12
CA GLU A 375 17.47 -17.24 14.78
C GLU A 375 15.95 -17.17 14.89
N LEU A 376 15.24 -18.17 14.34
CA LEU A 376 13.79 -18.18 14.28
C LEU A 376 13.15 -17.96 15.65
N LYS A 377 13.68 -18.56 16.72
CA LYS A 377 13.14 -18.41 18.08
C LYS A 377 13.21 -16.97 18.56
N ILE A 378 14.31 -16.26 18.28
CA ILE A 378 14.51 -14.86 18.67
C ILE A 378 13.55 -13.96 17.88
N LEU A 379 13.50 -14.15 16.56
CA LEU A 379 12.61 -13.42 15.65
C LEU A 379 11.13 -13.62 16.01
N TRP A 380 10.75 -14.84 16.39
CA TRP A 380 9.38 -15.22 16.71
C TRP A 380 8.86 -14.61 18.01
N THR A 381 9.68 -14.60 19.07
CA THR A 381 9.21 -14.17 20.40
C THR A 381 9.56 -12.72 20.72
N ARG A 382 10.79 -12.30 20.42
CA ARG A 382 11.30 -10.98 20.83
C ARG A 382 11.29 -9.97 19.71
N GLY A 383 11.51 -10.40 18.47
CA GLY A 383 11.61 -9.51 17.31
C GLY A 383 12.83 -8.58 17.31
N GLN A 384 13.64 -8.60 18.36
CA GLN A 384 14.87 -7.84 18.53
C GLN A 384 16.00 -8.76 18.99
N PRO A 385 17.27 -8.47 18.62
CA PRO A 385 18.41 -9.21 19.13
C PRO A 385 18.57 -9.05 20.64
N LYS A 386 19.22 -10.01 21.29
CA LYS A 386 19.64 -9.85 22.69
C LYS A 386 20.70 -8.76 22.74
N MET A 387 20.37 -7.59 23.30
CA MET A 387 21.37 -6.62 23.66
C MET A 387 22.09 -7.13 24.92
N PRO A 388 23.44 -7.20 24.95
CA PRO A 388 24.14 -7.43 26.20
C PRO A 388 23.82 -6.28 27.16
N CYS A 389 23.44 -6.61 28.39
CA CYS A 389 23.18 -5.60 29.41
C CYS A 389 24.50 -4.85 29.68
N PRO A 390 24.54 -3.51 29.56
CA PRO A 390 25.76 -2.74 29.84
C PRO A 390 26.24 -2.88 31.29
N HIS A 391 25.37 -3.34 32.20
CA HIS A 391 25.70 -3.59 33.61
C HIS A 391 26.30 -4.97 33.90
N ILE A 392 26.31 -5.89 32.92
CA ILE A 392 26.95 -7.20 33.04
C ILE A 392 28.16 -7.17 32.12
N GLN A 393 29.24 -6.58 32.62
CA GLN A 393 30.57 -6.81 32.09
C GLN A 393 30.97 -8.19 32.61
N ASP A 394 30.79 -9.23 31.80
CA ASP A 394 31.31 -10.56 32.13
C ASP A 394 32.84 -10.44 32.20
N ASP A 395 33.36 -10.30 33.42
CA ASP A 395 34.76 -10.44 33.79
C ASP A 395 35.20 -11.89 33.55
N HIS A 396 35.31 -12.27 32.28
CA HIS A 396 36.12 -13.39 31.87
C HIS A 396 37.27 -12.88 31.01
N GLN A 397 38.19 -12.18 31.68
CA GLN A 397 39.60 -12.29 31.33
C GLN A 397 39.99 -13.78 31.41
N PRO A 398 40.54 -14.39 30.36
CA PRO A 398 41.37 -15.56 30.57
C PRO A 398 42.65 -15.07 31.24
N MET A 399 42.74 -15.23 32.57
CA MET A 399 44.04 -15.34 33.22
C MET A 399 44.75 -16.53 32.60
N GLY A 400 45.96 -16.28 32.10
CA GLY A 400 46.66 -17.17 31.17
C GLY A 400 46.97 -18.58 31.68
N GLN A 401 47.21 -19.46 30.71
CA GLN A 401 48.51 -20.04 30.43
C GLN A 401 48.57 -20.50 28.97
#